data_AF-R2SJ13-F1
#
_entry.id   AF-R2SJ13-F1
#
_cell.length_a   1.000
_cell.length_b   1.000
_cell.length_c   1.000
_cell.angle_alpha   90.00
_cell.angle_beta   90.00
_cell.angle_gamma   90.00
#
_symmetry.space_group_name_H-M   'P 1'
#
loop_
_entity.id
_entity.type
_entity.pdbx_description
1 polymer ?
#
loop_
_entity_poly.entity_id
_entity_poly.type
_entity_poly.pdbx_seq_one_letter_code
_entity_poly.pdbx_strand_id
1 'polypeptide(L)'
;MNPKTYEFTAEIKKVTDLDGAYIEFPYDVKEEFGKGRVPVTATFDGLAYDGSLVRMKTPCHIIGLRKDIRAGIGKQPGDTIQVTIQERDPKQPKANAVYSGKVGKKSDSKTKQKTIAKPKTTSKAAASKKAPANSEDAAVEAYLNAQPLERQGILRKVQQVIRQAAPDALEKISYGMPTFWQGKNLVHFANFKNHLGFYPTPPAIEHFAQELADFKTSKGAVQFPYAKEIPYDLIEEITRWQVARQIKGE
;
A
#
# COMPACT_ATOMS: atom_id res chain seq x y z
N MET A 1 0.56 23.66 -14.19
CA MET A 1 0.77 22.37 -14.84
C MET A 1 1.52 22.65 -16.12
N ASN A 2 2.62 21.97 -16.35
CA ASN A 2 3.33 22.06 -17.61
C ASN A 2 2.57 21.18 -18.65
N PRO A 3 2.02 21.75 -19.74
CA PRO A 3 1.29 20.97 -20.75
C PRO A 3 2.23 20.15 -21.67
N LYS A 4 3.55 20.27 -21.46
CA LYS A 4 4.57 19.63 -22.29
C LYS A 4 4.58 18.12 -22.05
N THR A 5 4.41 17.39 -23.15
CA THR A 5 4.62 15.95 -23.21
C THR A 5 6.05 15.70 -23.68
N TYR A 6 6.78 14.85 -22.95
CA TYR A 6 8.14 14.46 -23.28
C TYR A 6 8.09 13.05 -23.86
N GLU A 7 8.56 12.89 -25.09
CA GLU A 7 8.65 11.60 -25.78
C GLU A 7 10.13 11.30 -26.04
N PHE A 8 10.57 10.13 -25.59
CA PHE A 8 11.95 9.70 -25.74
C PHE A 8 12.06 8.18 -25.67
N THR A 9 13.19 7.69 -26.15
CA THR A 9 13.54 6.28 -26.10
C THR A 9 14.47 6.04 -24.91
N ALA A 10 14.19 5.02 -24.11
CA ALA A 10 14.99 4.69 -22.94
C ALA A 10 15.25 3.19 -22.78
N GLU A 11 16.42 2.85 -22.28
CA GLU A 11 16.78 1.49 -21.89
C GLU A 11 16.25 1.19 -20.49
N ILE A 12 15.64 0.02 -20.33
CA ILE A 12 15.17 -0.48 -19.03
C ILE A 12 16.37 -0.90 -18.19
N LYS A 13 16.68 -0.15 -17.13
CA LYS A 13 17.74 -0.50 -16.18
C LYS A 13 17.20 -1.36 -15.04
N LYS A 14 17.97 -2.36 -14.64
CA LYS A 14 17.65 -3.23 -13.49
C LYS A 14 18.20 -2.64 -12.20
N VAL A 15 17.44 -2.71 -11.12
CA VAL A 15 17.99 -2.46 -9.78
C VAL A 15 18.76 -3.71 -9.33
N THR A 16 20.03 -3.55 -8.93
CA THR A 16 20.95 -4.67 -8.64
C THR A 16 20.49 -5.58 -7.49
N ASP A 17 19.67 -5.06 -6.57
CA ASP A 17 19.25 -5.78 -5.35
C ASP A 17 17.74 -6.09 -5.28
N LEU A 18 16.95 -5.67 -6.27
CA LEU A 18 15.48 -5.82 -6.28
C LEU A 18 14.98 -6.26 -7.67
N ASP A 19 13.83 -6.94 -7.73
CA ASP A 19 13.12 -7.22 -9.01
C ASP A 19 12.48 -5.94 -9.62
N GLY A 20 12.98 -4.76 -9.23
CA GLY A 20 12.59 -3.47 -9.76
C GLY A 20 13.38 -3.15 -11.03
N ALA A 21 12.71 -2.52 -11.98
CA ALA A 21 13.35 -1.88 -13.11
C ALA A 21 12.99 -0.40 -13.12
N TYR A 22 13.80 0.41 -13.78
CA TYR A 22 13.55 1.84 -13.95
C TYR A 22 14.08 2.30 -15.30
N ILE A 23 13.58 3.43 -15.76
CA ILE A 23 14.14 4.15 -16.89
C ILE A 23 14.60 5.53 -16.43
N GLU A 24 15.65 6.02 -17.08
CA GLU A 24 16.20 7.35 -16.82
C GLU A 24 15.48 8.37 -17.69
N PHE A 25 15.06 9.46 -17.06
CA PHE A 25 14.50 10.59 -17.75
C PHE A 25 15.66 11.51 -18.21
N PRO A 26 15.81 11.74 -19.52
CA PRO A 26 16.99 12.42 -20.07
C PRO A 26 16.98 13.95 -19.89
N TYR A 27 15.86 14.53 -19.43
CA TYR A 27 15.72 15.97 -19.22
C TYR A 27 15.88 16.36 -17.74
N ASP A 28 16.32 17.59 -17.47
CA ASP A 28 16.42 18.09 -16.09
C ASP A 28 15.04 18.48 -15.54
N VAL A 29 14.51 17.63 -14.66
CA VAL A 29 13.20 17.85 -14.01
C VAL A 29 13.20 19.10 -13.13
N LYS A 30 14.35 19.54 -12.60
CA LYS A 30 14.44 20.74 -11.77
C LYS A 30 14.23 22.00 -12.62
N GLU A 31 14.76 22.02 -13.84
CA GLU A 31 14.55 23.10 -14.79
C GLU A 31 13.12 23.07 -15.37
N GLU A 32 12.61 21.88 -15.71
CA GLU A 32 11.33 21.72 -16.42
C GLU A 32 10.09 21.76 -15.50
N PHE A 33 10.22 21.34 -14.23
CA PHE A 33 9.08 21.21 -13.31
C PHE A 33 9.27 21.91 -11.95
N GLY A 34 10.48 22.39 -11.63
CA GLY A 34 10.77 23.15 -10.40
C GLY A 34 10.57 22.40 -9.08
N LYS A 35 10.39 21.06 -9.12
CA LYS A 35 10.03 20.23 -7.95
C LYS A 35 10.86 18.94 -7.94
N GLY A 36 11.23 18.47 -6.75
CA GLY A 36 12.05 17.25 -6.58
C GLY A 36 11.29 15.92 -6.76
N ARG A 37 9.96 15.93 -6.66
CA ARG A 37 9.09 14.79 -6.98
C ARG A 37 7.91 15.28 -7.80
N VAL A 38 7.75 14.72 -8.99
CA VAL A 38 6.70 15.15 -9.93
C VAL A 38 5.78 13.97 -10.20
N PRO A 39 4.48 14.05 -9.86
CA PRO A 39 3.52 13.05 -10.28
C PRO A 39 3.31 13.16 -11.79
N VAL A 40 3.44 12.04 -12.49
CA VAL A 40 3.35 12.00 -13.95
C VAL A 40 2.46 10.86 -14.41
N THR A 41 1.84 11.04 -15.56
CA THR A 41 1.29 9.95 -16.35
C THR A 41 2.30 9.65 -17.44
N ALA A 42 2.80 8.41 -17.45
CA ALA A 42 3.74 7.92 -18.44
C ALA A 42 3.08 6.87 -19.33
N THR A 43 3.57 6.66 -20.55
CA THR A 43 3.27 5.46 -21.32
C THR A 43 4.57 4.76 -21.67
N PHE A 44 4.56 3.43 -21.63
CA PHE A 44 5.68 2.58 -22.02
C PHE A 44 5.22 1.71 -23.18
N ASP A 45 5.76 1.90 -24.39
CA ASP A 45 5.29 1.25 -25.62
C ASP A 45 3.74 1.28 -25.76
N GLY A 46 3.13 2.41 -25.37
CA GLY A 46 1.67 2.63 -25.40
C GLY A 46 0.90 2.18 -24.15
N LEU A 47 1.53 1.48 -23.20
CA LEU A 47 0.88 1.06 -21.95
C LEU A 47 0.98 2.18 -20.89
N ALA A 48 -0.17 2.74 -20.52
CA ALA A 48 -0.25 3.86 -19.58
C ALA A 48 0.07 3.44 -18.14
N TYR A 49 0.83 4.30 -17.46
CA TYR A 49 1.29 4.14 -16.09
C TYR A 49 1.34 5.46 -15.35
N ASP A 50 0.57 5.56 -14.28
CA ASP A 50 0.67 6.68 -13.35
C ASP A 50 1.80 6.45 -12.35
N GLY A 51 2.79 7.33 -12.37
CA GLY A 51 3.99 7.22 -11.57
C GLY A 51 4.41 8.52 -10.92
N SER A 52 5.66 8.55 -10.44
CA SER A 52 6.31 9.78 -10.04
C SER A 52 7.75 9.76 -10.56
N LEU A 53 8.18 10.87 -11.15
CA LEU A 53 9.60 11.12 -11.36
C LEU A 53 10.23 11.42 -10.00
N VAL A 54 11.28 10.67 -9.66
CA VAL A 54 12.01 10.78 -8.40
C VAL A 54 13.51 10.84 -8.68
N ARG A 55 14.26 11.52 -7.80
CA ARG A 55 15.72 11.53 -7.83
C ARG A 55 16.26 10.61 -6.74
N MET A 56 16.91 9.51 -7.13
CA MET A 56 17.45 8.52 -6.20
C MET A 56 18.98 8.41 -6.31
N LYS A 57 19.72 9.32 -5.66
CA LYS A 57 21.21 9.33 -5.62
C LYS A 57 21.94 9.30 -6.98
N THR A 58 21.22 9.28 -8.10
CA THR A 58 21.68 9.40 -9.48
C THR A 58 21.71 10.87 -9.91
N PRO A 59 22.52 11.23 -10.93
CA PRO A 59 22.48 12.57 -11.52
C PRO A 59 21.14 12.85 -12.20
N CYS A 60 20.50 11.81 -12.76
CA CYS A 60 19.24 11.90 -13.51
C CYS A 60 18.01 11.51 -12.69
N HIS A 61 16.83 12.00 -13.07
CA HIS A 61 15.55 11.57 -12.51
C HIS A 61 15.14 10.23 -13.12
N ILE A 62 14.46 9.40 -12.35
CA ILE A 62 14.03 8.07 -12.78
C ILE A 62 12.53 7.90 -12.58
N ILE A 63 11.94 7.04 -13.40
CA ILE A 63 10.59 6.50 -13.18
C ILE A 63 10.67 4.98 -13.10
N GLY A 64 10.04 4.42 -12.06
CA GLY A 64 10.03 2.99 -11.84
C GLY A 64 9.12 2.27 -12.83
N LEU A 65 9.63 1.18 -13.42
CA LEU A 65 8.92 0.32 -14.34
C LEU A 65 8.56 -1.00 -13.64
N ARG A 66 7.26 -1.18 -13.35
CA ARG A 66 6.76 -2.35 -12.63
C ARG A 66 6.84 -3.62 -13.48
N LYS A 67 6.86 -4.78 -12.81
CA LYS A 67 7.02 -6.10 -13.46
C LYS A 67 5.84 -6.47 -14.37
N ASP A 68 4.64 -6.13 -13.95
CA ASP A 68 3.40 -6.32 -14.72
C ASP A 68 3.39 -5.48 -16.01
N ILE A 69 3.89 -4.25 -15.96
CA ILE A 69 4.04 -3.40 -17.14
C ILE A 69 5.06 -4.01 -18.10
N ARG A 70 6.23 -4.42 -17.61
CA ARG A 70 7.26 -5.13 -18.38
C ARG A 70 6.70 -6.38 -19.07
N ALA A 71 5.93 -7.18 -18.32
CA ALA A 71 5.26 -8.35 -18.86
C ALA A 71 4.19 -7.98 -19.92
N GLY A 72 3.47 -6.88 -19.71
CA GLY A 72 2.45 -6.37 -20.64
C GLY A 72 3.01 -5.87 -21.97
N ILE A 73 4.21 -5.28 -21.96
CA ILE A 73 4.91 -4.82 -23.17
C ILE A 73 5.89 -5.86 -23.73
N GLY A 74 6.08 -6.99 -23.04
CA GLY A 74 7.00 -8.05 -23.45
C GLY A 74 8.48 -7.66 -23.40
N LYS A 75 8.87 -6.76 -22.49
CA LYS A 75 10.24 -6.20 -22.39
C LYS A 75 10.89 -6.53 -21.05
N GLN A 76 12.21 -6.66 -21.06
CA GLN A 76 13.05 -6.99 -19.91
C GLN A 76 14.15 -5.95 -19.70
N PRO A 77 14.81 -5.93 -18.52
CA PRO A 77 15.95 -5.04 -18.32
C PRO A 77 17.05 -5.30 -19.36
N GLY A 78 17.56 -4.22 -19.95
CA GLY A 78 18.44 -4.23 -21.13
C GLY A 78 17.72 -3.94 -22.44
N ASP A 79 16.39 -4.03 -22.48
CA ASP A 79 15.62 -3.68 -23.68
C ASP A 79 15.32 -2.18 -23.73
N THR A 80 15.21 -1.68 -24.96
CA THR A 80 14.83 -0.31 -25.27
C THR A 80 13.32 -0.20 -25.49
N ILE A 81 12.70 0.84 -24.91
CA ILE A 81 11.26 1.14 -25.01
C ILE A 81 11.01 2.60 -25.36
N GLN A 82 9.88 2.87 -26.01
CA GLN A 82 9.37 4.22 -26.20
C GLN A 82 8.62 4.68 -24.95
N VAL A 83 8.95 5.88 -24.48
CA VAL A 83 8.37 6.45 -23.28
C VAL A 83 7.81 7.82 -23.56
N THR A 84 6.54 8.03 -23.19
CA THR A 84 5.97 9.38 -23.09
C THR A 84 5.71 9.73 -21.65
N ILE A 85 5.95 10.97 -21.24
CA ILE A 85 5.72 11.45 -19.88
C ILE A 85 5.04 12.82 -19.91
N GLN A 86 4.02 12.98 -19.08
CA GLN A 86 3.31 14.23 -18.87
C GLN A 86 3.07 14.50 -17.38
N GLU A 87 3.26 15.73 -16.91
CA GLU A 87 2.91 16.11 -15.52
C GLU A 87 1.40 16.01 -15.32
N ARG A 88 0.99 15.34 -14.23
CA ARG A 88 -0.43 15.23 -13.86
C ARG A 88 -0.73 16.07 -12.62
N ASP A 89 -1.94 16.60 -12.52
CA ASP A 89 -2.43 17.21 -11.28
C ASP A 89 -2.69 16.11 -10.22
N PRO A 90 -2.03 16.15 -9.05
CA PRO A 90 -2.34 15.23 -7.97
C PRO A 90 -3.79 15.31 -7.46
N LYS A 91 -4.53 16.39 -7.75
CA LYS A 91 -5.95 16.57 -7.35
C LYS A 91 -6.97 15.89 -8.26
N GLN A 92 -6.58 15.31 -9.39
CA GLN A 92 -7.50 14.56 -10.25
C GLN A 92 -7.48 13.04 -9.94
N PRO A 93 -8.67 12.38 -9.93
CA PRO A 93 -8.78 10.95 -9.68
C PRO A 93 -7.95 10.15 -10.69
N LYS A 94 -7.35 9.05 -10.23
CA LYS A 94 -6.55 8.16 -11.08
C LYS A 94 -7.46 7.60 -12.18
N ALA A 95 -7.11 7.80 -13.44
CA ALA A 95 -7.85 7.21 -14.55
C ALA A 95 -7.64 5.69 -14.52
N ASN A 96 -8.66 4.98 -14.06
CA ASN A 96 -8.96 3.56 -14.25
C ASN A 96 -7.75 2.63 -14.44
N ALA A 97 -7.31 2.02 -13.34
CA ALA A 97 -6.61 0.75 -13.36
C ALA A 97 -7.56 -0.36 -13.82
N VAL A 98 -7.80 -0.46 -15.14
CA VAL A 98 -8.41 -1.64 -15.75
C VAL A 98 -7.37 -2.76 -15.72
N TYR A 99 -7.33 -3.52 -14.62
CA TYR A 99 -6.66 -4.82 -14.58
C TYR A 99 -7.68 -5.91 -14.94
N SER A 100 -7.90 -6.11 -16.24
CA SER A 100 -8.38 -7.40 -16.75
C SER A 100 -7.16 -8.29 -16.99
N GLY A 101 -6.90 -9.20 -16.05
CA GLY A 101 -5.79 -10.14 -16.12
C GLY A 101 -6.10 -11.46 -15.43
N LYS A 102 -7.20 -12.13 -15.85
CA LYS A 102 -7.38 -13.56 -15.58
C LYS A 102 -6.50 -14.34 -16.56
N VAL A 103 -5.45 -14.99 -16.07
CA VAL A 103 -4.89 -16.18 -16.71
C VAL A 103 -5.37 -17.38 -15.91
N GLY A 104 -6.24 -18.16 -16.54
CA GLY A 104 -6.85 -19.34 -15.94
C GLY A 104 -5.88 -20.51 -15.84
N LYS A 105 -6.12 -21.34 -14.81
CA LYS A 105 -5.90 -22.79 -14.88
C LYS A 105 -7.06 -23.51 -14.20
N LYS A 106 -7.77 -24.26 -15.06
CA LYS A 106 -8.45 -25.55 -14.90
C LYS A 106 -9.11 -25.88 -13.55
N SER A 107 -10.42 -26.13 -13.60
CA SER A 107 -10.99 -27.26 -12.86
C SER A 107 -12.10 -27.91 -13.68
N ASP A 108 -11.85 -29.17 -14.03
CA ASP A 108 -12.84 -30.10 -14.57
C ASP A 108 -13.96 -30.32 -13.54
N SER A 109 -15.19 -30.34 -14.02
CA SER A 109 -16.38 -30.67 -13.23
C SER A 109 -17.06 -31.90 -13.84
N LYS A 110 -17.27 -32.93 -13.01
CA LYS A 110 -18.44 -33.84 -13.03
C LYS A 110 -18.33 -34.79 -11.83
N THR A 111 -19.07 -34.52 -10.75
CA THR A 111 -20.43 -34.99 -10.46
C THR A 111 -20.52 -36.48 -10.11
N LYS A 112 -20.94 -36.78 -8.86
CA LYS A 112 -22.11 -37.65 -8.59
C LYS A 112 -22.55 -37.61 -7.11
N GLN A 113 -23.88 -37.61 -6.95
CA GLN A 113 -24.70 -37.46 -5.75
C GLN A 113 -24.82 -38.75 -4.91
N LYS A 114 -25.18 -38.60 -3.63
CA LYS A 114 -26.29 -39.27 -2.90
C LYS A 114 -26.34 -38.76 -1.45
N THR A 115 -27.37 -38.02 -1.00
CA THR A 115 -28.55 -38.43 -0.17
C THR A 115 -28.16 -39.15 1.15
N ILE A 116 -28.62 -38.87 2.38
CA ILE A 116 -30.00 -38.80 2.93
C ILE A 116 -29.98 -38.20 4.38
N ALA A 117 -31.09 -37.55 4.79
CA ALA A 117 -31.67 -37.33 6.14
C ALA A 117 -31.12 -36.30 7.16
N LYS A 118 -32.09 -35.59 7.76
CA LYS A 118 -32.08 -34.68 8.92
C LYS A 118 -32.65 -35.45 10.13
N PRO A 119 -32.33 -35.10 11.39
CA PRO A 119 -33.27 -34.22 12.11
C PRO A 119 -32.61 -33.18 13.04
N LYS A 120 -33.47 -32.31 13.58
CA LYS A 120 -33.24 -31.08 14.36
C LYS A 120 -32.84 -31.36 15.82
N THR A 121 -32.08 -30.44 16.43
CA THR A 121 -32.44 -29.78 17.71
C THR A 121 -31.53 -28.58 18.01
N THR A 122 -32.12 -27.63 18.72
CA THR A 122 -31.73 -26.27 19.13
C THR A 122 -30.53 -26.17 20.07
N SER A 123 -29.73 -25.10 19.96
CA SER A 123 -29.67 -24.02 20.98
C SER A 123 -28.68 -22.91 20.63
N LYS A 124 -29.12 -21.68 20.87
CA LYS A 124 -28.47 -20.37 20.72
C LYS A 124 -27.18 -20.24 21.54
N ALA A 125 -26.18 -19.54 20.99
CA ALA A 125 -25.36 -18.60 21.73
C ALA A 125 -24.95 -17.45 20.80
N ALA A 126 -25.31 -16.24 21.20
CA ALA A 126 -25.18 -15.01 20.45
C ALA A 126 -23.73 -14.53 20.42
N ALA A 127 -23.23 -14.21 19.23
CA ALA A 127 -22.14 -13.26 19.05
C ALA A 127 -22.58 -12.31 17.94
N SER A 128 -22.77 -11.05 18.32
CA SER A 128 -23.24 -9.96 17.48
C SER A 128 -22.33 -9.80 16.26
N LYS A 129 -22.74 -10.34 15.11
CA LYS A 129 -22.08 -10.12 13.82
C LYS A 129 -22.63 -8.83 13.23
N LYS A 130 -21.93 -7.72 13.45
CA LYS A 130 -22.10 -6.53 12.61
C LYS A 130 -21.44 -6.87 11.26
N ALA A 131 -22.26 -7.05 10.22
CA ALA A 131 -21.77 -7.20 8.86
C ALA A 131 -20.96 -5.95 8.46
N PRO A 132 -19.87 -6.06 7.68
CA PRO A 132 -19.17 -4.89 7.18
C PRO A 132 -20.09 -4.19 6.17
N ALA A 133 -20.57 -3.01 6.53
CA ALA A 133 -21.53 -2.24 5.74
C ALA A 133 -20.86 -1.39 4.64
N ASN A 134 -19.52 -1.38 4.55
CA ASN A 134 -18.76 -0.59 3.58
C ASN A 134 -17.71 -1.45 2.83
N SER A 135 -17.49 -1.17 1.55
CA SER A 135 -16.55 -1.89 0.67
C SER A 135 -15.09 -1.82 1.12
N GLU A 136 -14.72 -0.77 1.85
CA GLU A 136 -13.36 -0.58 2.38
C GLU A 136 -13.06 -1.49 3.59
N ASP A 137 -14.05 -1.70 4.47
CA ASP A 137 -13.94 -2.66 5.58
C ASP A 137 -13.71 -4.08 5.04
N ALA A 138 -14.42 -4.44 3.96
CA ALA A 138 -14.26 -5.73 3.31
C ALA A 138 -12.85 -5.91 2.70
N ALA A 139 -12.24 -4.83 2.20
CA ALA A 139 -10.87 -4.87 1.68
C ALA A 139 -9.83 -5.07 2.79
N VAL A 140 -10.02 -4.42 3.96
CA VAL A 140 -9.17 -4.64 5.13
C VAL A 140 -9.34 -6.06 5.68
N GLU A 141 -10.57 -6.56 5.77
CA GLU A 141 -10.84 -7.95 6.16
C GLU A 141 -10.20 -8.95 5.19
N ALA A 142 -10.26 -8.70 3.88
CA ALA A 142 -9.58 -9.53 2.89
C ALA A 142 -8.06 -9.53 3.08
N TYR A 143 -7.46 -8.37 3.37
CA TYR A 143 -6.04 -8.27 3.72
C TYR A 143 -5.69 -9.13 4.93
N LEU A 144 -6.47 -9.05 6.00
CA LEU A 144 -6.23 -9.78 7.25
C LEU A 144 -6.37 -11.29 7.06
N ASN A 145 -7.39 -11.73 6.32
CA ASN A 145 -7.62 -13.15 6.04
C ASN A 145 -6.55 -13.77 5.13
N ALA A 146 -5.87 -12.96 4.31
CA ALA A 146 -4.78 -13.42 3.46
C ALA A 146 -3.45 -13.64 4.21
N GLN A 147 -3.38 -13.27 5.49
CA GLN A 147 -2.15 -13.41 6.30
C GLN A 147 -2.01 -14.83 6.87
N PRO A 148 -0.78 -15.27 7.20
CA PRO A 148 -0.57 -16.53 7.93
C PRO A 148 -1.40 -16.57 9.21
N LEU A 149 -1.96 -17.74 9.53
CA LEU A 149 -2.94 -17.91 10.61
C LEU A 149 -2.41 -17.39 11.97
N GLU A 150 -1.12 -17.62 12.23
CA GLU A 150 -0.42 -17.17 13.43
C GLU A 150 -0.28 -15.63 13.54
N ARG A 151 -0.41 -14.90 12.42
CA ARG A 151 -0.34 -13.43 12.38
C ARG A 151 -1.72 -12.78 12.42
N GLN A 152 -2.77 -13.47 11.98
CA GLN A 152 -4.11 -12.91 11.91
C GLN A 152 -4.60 -12.39 13.27
N GLY A 153 -4.38 -13.15 14.34
CA GLY A 153 -4.79 -12.76 15.70
C GLY A 153 -4.14 -11.44 16.15
N ILE A 154 -2.83 -11.31 15.93
CA ILE A 154 -2.06 -10.10 16.26
C ILE A 154 -2.58 -8.91 15.44
N LEU A 155 -2.71 -9.07 14.12
CA LEU A 155 -3.11 -7.98 13.22
C LEU A 155 -4.55 -7.51 13.49
N ARG A 156 -5.46 -8.44 13.81
CA ARG A 156 -6.83 -8.10 14.23
C ARG A 156 -6.84 -7.37 15.56
N LYS A 157 -5.98 -7.75 16.49
CA LYS A 157 -5.85 -7.03 17.76
C LYS A 157 -5.31 -5.62 17.55
N VAL A 158 -4.30 -5.44 16.69
CA VAL A 158 -3.79 -4.10 16.29
C VAL A 158 -4.90 -3.27 15.65
N GLN A 159 -5.64 -3.83 14.68
CA GLN A 159 -6.78 -3.15 14.06
C GLN A 159 -7.80 -2.71 15.11
N GLN A 160 -8.17 -3.59 16.04
CA GLN A 160 -9.12 -3.28 17.11
C GLN A 160 -8.63 -2.13 18.00
N VAL A 161 -7.36 -2.16 18.42
CA VAL A 161 -6.74 -1.11 19.26
C VAL A 161 -6.80 0.24 18.55
N ILE A 162 -6.41 0.28 17.27
CA ILE A 162 -6.43 1.51 16.48
C ILE A 162 -7.87 2.01 16.29
N ARG A 163 -8.83 1.13 16.01
CA ARG A 163 -10.26 1.47 15.87
C ARG A 163 -10.84 2.04 17.18
N GLN A 164 -10.40 1.55 18.34
CA GLN A 164 -10.82 2.07 19.64
C GLN A 164 -10.19 3.45 19.94
N ALA A 165 -8.93 3.64 19.55
CA ALA A 165 -8.22 4.92 19.70
C ALA A 165 -8.71 6.01 18.73
N ALA A 166 -9.20 5.62 17.54
CA ALA A 166 -9.67 6.51 16.49
C ALA A 166 -11.06 6.06 15.96
N PRO A 167 -12.13 6.19 16.76
CA PRO A 167 -13.46 5.66 16.41
C PRO A 167 -14.09 6.32 15.19
N ASP A 168 -13.69 7.55 14.87
CA ASP A 168 -14.19 8.32 13.73
C ASP A 168 -13.33 8.14 12.46
N ALA A 169 -12.25 7.37 12.55
CA ALA A 169 -11.38 7.12 11.40
C ALA A 169 -11.98 6.07 10.47
N LEU A 170 -11.93 6.36 9.17
CA LEU A 170 -12.26 5.42 8.12
C LEU A 170 -11.10 4.44 7.90
N GLU A 171 -11.40 3.15 7.95
CA GLU A 171 -10.48 2.10 7.53
C GLU A 171 -10.51 1.94 6.02
N LYS A 172 -9.34 1.85 5.41
CA LYS A 172 -9.16 1.60 3.98
C LYS A 172 -7.85 0.87 3.71
N ILE A 173 -7.68 0.40 2.47
CA ILE A 173 -6.37 -0.04 2.00
C ILE A 173 -5.66 1.12 1.30
N SER A 174 -4.41 1.38 1.68
CA SER A 174 -3.52 2.30 0.99
C SER A 174 -2.10 1.75 0.99
N TYR A 175 -1.39 1.90 -0.14
CA TYR A 175 -0.07 1.28 -0.34
C TYR A 175 -0.05 -0.24 -0.10
N GLY A 176 -1.20 -0.92 -0.30
CA GLY A 176 -1.35 -2.36 -0.06
C GLY A 176 -1.47 -2.76 1.42
N MET A 177 -1.70 -1.80 2.32
CA MET A 177 -1.73 -2.00 3.77
C MET A 177 -2.99 -1.39 4.40
N PRO A 178 -3.53 -1.99 5.47
CA PRO A 178 -4.53 -1.37 6.32
C PRO A 178 -4.12 0.03 6.77
N THR A 179 -5.03 0.97 6.62
CA THR A 179 -4.83 2.40 6.84
C THR A 179 -6.03 3.00 7.54
N PHE A 180 -5.78 3.78 8.59
CA PHE A 180 -6.80 4.58 9.25
C PHE A 180 -6.69 6.04 8.78
N TRP A 181 -7.79 6.56 8.27
CA TRP A 181 -7.86 7.88 7.65
C TRP A 181 -8.97 8.73 8.26
N GLN A 182 -8.66 9.97 8.61
CA GLN A 182 -9.62 10.95 9.12
C GLN A 182 -9.21 12.33 8.63
N GLY A 183 -9.58 12.68 7.39
CA GLY A 183 -9.09 13.87 6.69
C GLY A 183 -7.64 13.74 6.18
N LYS A 184 -6.74 13.20 7.00
CA LYS A 184 -5.36 12.79 6.66
C LYS A 184 -5.12 11.33 7.09
N ASN A 185 -4.02 10.74 6.65
CA ASN A 185 -3.62 9.41 7.12
C ASN A 185 -3.12 9.51 8.56
N LEU A 186 -3.75 8.78 9.48
CA LEU A 186 -3.36 8.74 10.89
C LEU A 186 -2.23 7.73 11.10
N VAL A 187 -2.52 6.47 10.79
CA VAL A 187 -1.60 5.35 10.97
C VAL A 187 -1.82 4.30 9.88
N HIS A 188 -0.77 3.55 9.57
CA HIS A 188 -0.83 2.33 8.77
C HIS A 188 -0.19 1.19 9.55
N PHE A 189 -0.57 -0.05 9.25
CA PHE A 189 0.13 -1.22 9.75
C PHE A 189 0.21 -2.33 8.70
N ALA A 190 1.25 -3.14 8.76
CA ALA A 190 1.44 -4.25 7.84
C ALA A 190 2.22 -5.41 8.42
N ASN A 191 1.92 -6.60 7.93
CA ASN A 191 2.63 -7.81 8.27
C ASN A 191 3.94 -7.94 7.47
N PHE A 192 5.05 -8.20 8.15
CA PHE A 192 6.32 -8.64 7.55
C PHE A 192 6.77 -9.96 8.16
N LYS A 193 7.82 -10.59 7.59
CA LYS A 193 8.29 -11.92 8.02
C LYS A 193 8.58 -12.01 9.52
N ASN A 194 9.27 -11.01 10.07
CA ASN A 194 9.80 -11.03 11.45
C ASN A 194 9.20 -9.96 12.37
N HIS A 195 8.41 -9.03 11.84
CA HIS A 195 7.89 -7.90 12.61
C HIS A 195 6.55 -7.41 12.05
N LEU A 196 5.82 -6.71 12.91
CA LEU A 196 4.74 -5.81 12.52
C LEU A 196 5.35 -4.46 12.14
N GLY A 197 5.10 -4.01 10.91
CA GLY A 197 5.44 -2.65 10.50
C GLY A 197 4.32 -1.71 10.90
N PHE A 198 4.65 -0.64 11.63
CA PHE A 198 3.71 0.39 12.06
C PHE A 198 4.18 1.76 11.61
N TYR A 199 3.27 2.57 11.07
CA TYR A 199 3.60 3.79 10.33
C TYR A 199 2.78 4.98 10.83
N PRO A 200 3.21 5.64 11.92
CA PRO A 200 2.48 6.74 12.53
C PRO A 200 2.92 8.13 12.05
N THR A 201 3.55 8.25 10.88
CA THR A 201 4.11 9.50 10.34
C THR A 201 5.33 10.04 11.13
N PRO A 202 6.17 10.92 10.52
CA PRO A 202 7.38 11.39 11.17
C PRO A 202 7.22 12.10 12.50
N PRO A 203 6.26 13.03 12.66
CA PRO A 203 6.14 13.73 13.93
C PRO A 203 5.77 12.83 15.11
N ALA A 204 5.06 11.72 14.88
CA ALA A 204 4.80 10.76 15.95
C ALA A 204 6.08 10.00 16.34
N ILE A 205 6.92 9.63 15.37
CA ILE A 205 8.22 9.00 15.68
C ILE A 205 9.10 9.95 16.51
N GLU A 206 9.06 11.24 16.21
CA GLU A 206 9.80 12.27 16.96
C GLU A 206 9.22 12.46 18.37
N HIS A 207 7.89 12.50 18.51
CA HIS A 207 7.23 12.69 19.80
C HIS A 207 7.44 11.50 20.75
N PHE A 208 7.35 10.27 20.23
CA PHE A 208 7.47 9.02 21.00
C PHE A 208 8.88 8.42 20.93
N ALA A 209 9.91 9.24 20.67
CA ALA A 209 11.27 8.73 20.43
C ALA A 209 11.84 7.95 21.62
N GLN A 210 11.47 8.33 22.85
CA GLN A 210 11.95 7.69 24.08
C GLN A 210 11.30 6.31 24.27
N GLU A 211 9.99 6.22 24.07
CA GLU A 211 9.19 5.00 24.17
C GLU A 211 9.52 4.01 23.04
N LEU A 212 9.98 4.54 21.91
CA LEU A 212 10.38 3.74 20.75
C LEU A 212 11.87 3.34 20.74
N ALA A 213 12.65 3.72 21.75
CA ALA A 213 14.11 3.54 21.79
C ALA A 213 14.56 2.07 21.65
N ASP A 214 13.76 1.14 22.17
CA ASP A 214 14.04 -0.31 22.12
C ASP A 214 13.63 -0.98 20.79
N PHE A 215 13.07 -0.20 19.86
CA PHE A 215 12.57 -0.69 18.58
C PHE A 215 13.33 -0.08 17.41
N LYS A 216 13.35 -0.81 16.30
CA LYS A 216 13.94 -0.29 15.07
C LYS A 216 13.00 0.73 14.45
N THR A 217 13.41 1.99 14.41
CA THR A 217 12.66 3.09 13.83
C THR A 217 13.30 3.61 12.53
N SER A 218 12.53 4.37 11.78
CA SER A 218 12.94 5.17 10.64
C SER A 218 12.12 6.46 10.62
N LYS A 219 12.33 7.34 9.64
CA LYS A 219 11.69 8.67 9.60
C LYS A 219 10.18 8.67 9.83
N GLY A 220 9.44 7.62 9.48
CA GLY A 220 7.98 7.58 9.71
C GLY A 220 7.44 6.19 10.00
N ALA A 221 8.30 5.30 10.51
CA ALA A 221 7.92 3.91 10.77
C ALA A 221 8.68 3.33 11.96
N VAL A 222 8.05 2.40 12.66
CA VAL A 222 8.65 1.53 13.67
C VAL A 222 8.35 0.06 13.35
N GLN A 223 9.30 -0.81 13.64
CA GLN A 223 9.17 -2.26 13.52
C GLN A 223 9.00 -2.88 14.90
N PHE A 224 7.86 -3.52 15.15
CA PHE A 224 7.61 -4.29 16.37
C PHE A 224 7.92 -5.77 16.11
N PRO A 225 9.05 -6.32 16.61
CA PRO A 225 9.43 -7.69 16.32
C PRO A 225 8.43 -8.67 16.91
N TYR A 226 8.02 -9.69 16.15
CA TYR A 226 7.11 -10.72 16.65
C TYR A 226 7.74 -11.67 17.67
N ALA A 227 9.07 -11.59 17.85
CA ALA A 227 9.78 -12.30 18.91
C ALA A 227 9.59 -11.65 20.30
N LYS A 228 9.09 -10.41 20.33
CA LYS A 228 8.71 -9.69 21.55
C LYS A 228 7.20 -9.53 21.59
N GLU A 229 6.67 -9.23 22.77
CA GLU A 229 5.26 -8.84 22.89
C GLU A 229 5.00 -7.56 22.09
N ILE A 230 3.85 -7.52 21.40
CA ILE A 230 3.44 -6.34 20.65
C ILE A 230 2.97 -5.28 21.65
N PRO A 231 3.54 -4.06 21.63
CA PRO A 231 3.20 -3.02 22.59
C PRO A 231 1.87 -2.35 22.19
N TYR A 232 0.76 -3.03 22.47
CA TYR A 232 -0.58 -2.56 22.11
C TYR A 232 -0.92 -1.20 22.74
N ASP A 233 -0.51 -0.97 23.98
CA ASP A 233 -0.75 0.29 24.68
C ASP A 233 -0.04 1.46 23.98
N LEU A 234 1.23 1.27 23.56
CA LEU A 234 1.98 2.27 22.81
C LEU A 234 1.35 2.54 21.42
N ILE A 235 0.83 1.52 20.75
CA ILE A 235 0.08 1.69 19.49
C ILE A 235 -1.18 2.53 19.72
N GLU A 236 -1.88 2.30 20.82
CA GLU A 236 -3.06 3.07 21.21
C GLU A 236 -2.70 4.54 21.47
N GLU A 237 -1.69 4.80 22.29
CA GLU A 237 -1.21 6.14 22.65
C GLU A 237 -0.79 6.94 21.43
N ILE A 238 0.03 6.34 20.55
CA ILE A 238 0.46 6.97 19.30
C ILE A 238 -0.76 7.30 18.42
N THR A 239 -1.74 6.41 18.35
CA THR A 239 -2.94 6.63 17.54
C THR A 239 -3.79 7.78 18.11
N ARG A 240 -4.02 7.80 19.43
CA ARG A 240 -4.77 8.88 20.10
C ARG A 240 -4.07 10.23 19.91
N TRP A 241 -2.74 10.25 20.00
CA TRP A 241 -1.95 11.44 19.74
C TRP A 241 -2.12 11.94 18.30
N GLN A 242 -2.10 11.04 17.31
CA GLN A 242 -2.35 11.40 15.91
C GLN A 242 -3.72 12.03 15.70
N VAL A 243 -4.78 11.46 16.31
CA VAL A 243 -6.14 12.01 16.26
C VAL A 243 -6.16 13.43 16.87
N ALA A 244 -5.60 13.59 18.07
CA ALA A 244 -5.57 14.87 18.76
C ALA A 244 -4.80 15.94 17.97
N ARG A 245 -3.70 15.56 17.31
CA ARG A 245 -2.91 16.44 16.45
C ARG A 245 -3.69 16.89 15.21
N GLN A 246 -4.49 16.02 14.59
CA GLN A 246 -5.31 16.41 13.43
C GLN A 246 -6.33 17.49 13.78
N ILE A 247 -6.94 17.42 14.96
CA ILE A 247 -7.90 18.43 15.44
C ILE A 247 -7.23 19.81 15.60
N LYS A 248 -5.93 19.84 15.93
CA LYS A 248 -5.15 21.07 16.13
C LYS A 248 -4.62 21.71 14.85
N GLY A 249 -4.80 21.08 13.68
CA GLY A 249 -4.48 21.69 12.38
C GLY A 249 -2.99 21.65 11.95
N GLU A 250 -2.15 20.89 12.66
CA GLU A 250 -0.71 20.73 12.37
C GLU A 250 -0.36 19.61 11.38
#